data_AF-A0A945NMT5-F1
#
_entry.id   AF-A0A945NMT5-F1
#
_cell.length_a   1.000
_cell.length_b   1.000
_cell.length_c   1.000
_cell.angle_alpha   90.00
_cell.angle_beta   90.00
_cell.angle_gamma   90.00
#
_symmetry.space_group_name_H-M   'P 1'
#
loop_
_entity.id
_entity.type
_entity.pdbx_description
1 polymer ?
#
loop_
_entity_poly.entity_id
_entity_poly.type
_entity_poly.pdbx_seq_one_letter_code
_entity_poly.pdbx_strand_id
1 'polypeptide(L)'
;MTTPAIDPIKFEVIRNALTQAAEEMAIALRRSAYSTNVKTRQDFSCAFFDKDLRSVAQAFTQPVHLGSFVRHVPVAVKRYGPENLDPGDMILSNDPYGGGVHLNDISLIGPVFYEDQLVGYTACLAHHVDVGGGAPASVGAFREVFQEGIIIPPIKFVVNGELDADLFRLVLSQIRSKRETAGDFRAQIASNRTGAIRIGEIIDKYGIDEFNQYIDEIIEYTDRRTRSEVAKLPNGVFQAEGFIDNDGFTDDVVKLAVKITIDDDGVRFDTTGSDPQRRAPVNSTFAQTFSACAYALRALMNRDLPVNDGFYRYVHVDAPEGTVTNCVHPAPVVGGWETHVRLNDLIFE
;
A
#
# COMPACT_ATOMS: atom_id res chain seq x y z
N MET A 1 -32.73 15.01 11.32
CA MET A 1 -32.30 14.58 12.66
C MET A 1 -30.88 15.08 12.82
N THR A 2 -30.59 15.86 13.85
CA THR A 2 -29.21 16.32 14.13
C THR A 2 -28.36 15.10 14.46
N THR A 3 -27.30 14.87 13.69
CA THR A 3 -26.31 13.84 13.98
C THR A 3 -25.87 13.98 15.44
N PRO A 4 -25.99 12.96 16.29
CA PRO A 4 -25.58 13.06 17.69
C PRO A 4 -24.12 13.47 17.75
N ALA A 5 -23.80 14.42 18.64
CA ALA A 5 -22.44 14.91 18.80
C ALA A 5 -21.49 13.73 19.11
N ILE A 6 -20.34 13.70 18.44
CA ILE A 6 -19.30 12.70 18.66
C ILE A 6 -18.85 12.77 20.12
N ASP A 7 -18.93 11.66 20.85
CA ASP A 7 -18.40 11.56 22.20
C ASP A 7 -16.87 11.44 22.11
N PRO A 8 -16.10 12.40 22.66
CA PRO A 8 -14.64 12.40 22.53
C PRO A 8 -13.98 11.21 23.23
N ILE A 9 -14.60 10.63 24.27
CA ILE A 9 -14.07 9.44 24.94
C ILE A 9 -14.26 8.22 24.05
N LYS A 10 -15.47 8.01 23.53
CA LYS A 10 -15.75 6.91 22.60
C LYS A 10 -14.91 7.04 21.32
N PHE A 11 -14.75 8.25 20.80
CA PHE A 11 -13.90 8.53 19.63
C PHE A 11 -12.49 7.97 19.84
N GLU A 12 -11.84 8.33 20.94
CA GLU A 12 -10.49 7.84 21.23
C GLU A 12 -10.44 6.32 21.45
N VAL A 13 -11.45 5.74 22.11
CA VAL A 13 -11.50 4.29 22.32
C VAL A 13 -11.65 3.53 21.00
N ILE A 14 -12.57 3.95 20.12
CA ILE A 14 -12.81 3.30 18.82
C ILE A 14 -11.62 3.50 17.90
N ARG A 15 -11.07 4.72 17.82
CA ARG A 15 -9.86 5.02 17.03
C ARG A 15 -8.69 4.12 17.43
N ASN A 16 -8.43 3.99 18.73
CA ASN A 16 -7.37 3.10 19.20
C ASN A 16 -7.70 1.63 18.93
N ALA A 17 -8.95 1.19 19.08
CA ALA A 17 -9.36 -0.18 18.78
C ALA A 17 -9.13 -0.55 17.31
N LEU A 18 -9.45 0.35 16.37
CA LEU A 18 -9.20 0.15 14.93
C LEU A 18 -7.70 0.08 14.62
N THR A 19 -6.89 0.95 15.21
CA THR A 19 -5.42 0.87 15.08
C THR A 19 -4.89 -0.44 15.65
N GLN A 20 -5.38 -0.87 16.82
CA GLN A 20 -4.99 -2.15 17.42
C GLN A 20 -5.41 -3.34 16.57
N ALA A 21 -6.58 -3.29 15.91
CA ALA A 21 -6.98 -4.34 14.97
C ALA A 21 -5.94 -4.51 13.84
N ALA A 22 -5.45 -3.41 13.27
CA ALA A 22 -4.39 -3.44 12.26
C ALA A 22 -3.04 -3.94 12.83
N GLU A 23 -2.67 -3.52 14.05
CA GLU A 23 -1.46 -4.03 14.73
C GLU A 23 -1.54 -5.53 15.03
N GLU A 24 -2.72 -6.04 15.40
CA GLU A 24 -2.93 -7.46 15.63
C GLU A 24 -2.84 -8.28 14.34
N MET A 25 -3.32 -7.74 13.21
CA MET A 25 -3.07 -8.32 11.88
C MET A 25 -1.55 -8.43 11.63
N ALA A 26 -0.80 -7.35 11.88
CA ALA A 26 0.65 -7.33 11.71
C ALA A 26 1.37 -8.34 12.62
N ILE A 27 0.94 -8.49 13.87
CA ILE A 27 1.46 -9.49 14.80
C ILE A 27 1.18 -10.91 14.30
N ALA A 28 -0.06 -11.17 13.85
CA ALA A 28 -0.45 -12.47 13.31
C ALA A 28 0.40 -12.84 12.09
N LEU A 29 0.56 -11.91 11.13
CA LEU A 29 1.39 -12.08 9.94
C LEU A 29 2.84 -12.41 10.32
N ARG A 30 3.48 -11.56 11.12
CA ARG A 30 4.88 -11.75 11.54
C ARG A 30 5.13 -13.07 12.24
N ARG A 31 4.25 -13.46 13.18
CA ARG A 31 4.45 -14.65 14.01
C ARG A 31 4.21 -15.95 13.27
N SER A 32 3.33 -15.93 12.27
CA SER A 32 2.98 -17.12 11.47
C SER A 32 3.79 -17.25 10.18
N ALA A 33 4.49 -16.19 9.75
CA ALA A 33 5.36 -16.20 8.58
C ALA A 33 6.54 -17.17 8.69
N TYR A 34 7.00 -17.63 7.52
CA TYR A 34 8.07 -18.60 7.35
C TYR A 34 9.34 -17.93 6.85
N SER A 35 9.24 -16.92 5.97
CA SER A 35 10.41 -16.21 5.46
C SER A 35 11.00 -15.25 6.50
N THR A 36 12.31 -15.05 6.41
CA THR A 36 13.02 -14.05 7.22
C THR A 36 12.64 -12.62 6.84
N ASN A 37 12.22 -12.37 5.59
CA ASN A 37 11.78 -11.04 5.15
C ASN A 37 10.55 -10.59 5.94
N VAL A 38 9.52 -11.43 6.02
CA VAL A 38 8.30 -11.11 6.77
C VAL A 38 8.54 -11.25 8.28
N LYS A 39 9.16 -12.35 8.72
CA LYS A 39 9.27 -12.66 10.15
C LYS A 39 10.27 -11.79 10.91
N THR A 40 11.40 -11.46 10.29
CA THR A 40 12.53 -10.80 10.95
C THR A 40 12.73 -9.37 10.46
N ARG A 41 12.74 -9.14 9.14
CA ARG A 41 12.90 -7.77 8.58
C ARG A 41 11.61 -6.96 8.69
N GLN A 42 10.47 -7.62 8.88
CA GLN A 42 9.15 -7.02 8.96
C GLN A 42 8.79 -6.25 7.68
N ASP A 43 9.11 -6.85 6.54
CA ASP A 43 8.86 -6.30 5.23
C ASP A 43 7.44 -6.68 4.76
N PHE A 44 6.46 -6.08 5.44
CA PHE A 44 5.03 -6.30 5.22
C PHE A 44 4.25 -5.13 5.79
N SER A 45 2.98 -4.99 5.40
CA SER A 45 2.04 -4.01 5.99
C SER A 45 0.63 -4.58 6.09
N CYS A 46 -0.17 -3.98 6.97
CA CYS A 46 -1.55 -4.38 7.23
C CYS A 46 -2.42 -3.14 7.39
N ALA A 47 -3.64 -3.17 6.84
CA ALA A 47 -4.58 -2.07 6.95
C ALA A 47 -6.03 -2.55 6.92
N PHE A 48 -6.88 -1.72 7.50
CA PHE A 48 -8.33 -1.80 7.35
C PHE A 48 -8.83 -0.62 6.50
N PHE A 49 -9.67 -0.94 5.53
CA PHE A 49 -10.38 -0.02 4.66
C PHE A 49 -11.86 -0.12 4.96
N ASP A 50 -12.59 0.98 4.89
CA ASP A 50 -14.05 0.93 4.99
C ASP A 50 -14.70 0.39 3.71
N LYS A 51 -16.04 0.29 3.71
CA LYS A 51 -16.83 -0.18 2.56
C LYS A 51 -16.62 0.65 1.29
N ASP A 52 -16.21 1.92 1.43
CA ASP A 52 -15.98 2.86 0.34
C ASP A 52 -14.50 2.88 -0.10
N LEU A 53 -13.70 1.94 0.42
CA LEU A 53 -12.28 1.74 0.13
C LEU A 53 -11.40 2.91 0.59
N ARG A 54 -11.83 3.67 1.60
CA ARG A 54 -10.99 4.66 2.28
C ARG A 54 -10.14 3.95 3.32
N SER A 55 -8.84 4.24 3.35
CA SER A 55 -7.96 3.68 4.40
C SER A 55 -8.34 4.30 5.74
N VAL A 56 -8.67 3.47 6.74
CA VAL A 56 -9.13 3.94 8.05
C VAL A 56 -8.03 3.80 9.09
N ALA A 57 -7.38 2.63 9.13
CA ALA A 57 -6.32 2.30 10.07
C ALA A 57 -5.24 1.47 9.39
N GLN A 58 -3.99 1.75 9.71
CA GLN A 58 -2.83 1.05 9.18
C GLN A 58 -1.89 0.67 10.33
N ALA A 59 -1.30 -0.52 10.28
CA ALA A 59 -0.26 -0.93 11.22
C ALA A 59 1.04 -0.17 10.93
N PHE A 60 1.77 0.20 11.98
CA PHE A 60 3.04 0.92 11.85
C PHE A 60 4.12 0.02 11.24
N THR A 61 4.31 0.14 9.94
CA THR A 61 5.10 -0.77 9.10
C THR A 61 5.80 0.01 7.96
N GLN A 62 6.19 -0.64 6.85
CA GLN A 62 7.01 -0.01 5.81
C GLN A 62 6.29 1.17 5.12
N PRO A 63 6.87 2.39 5.09
CA PRO A 63 6.21 3.56 4.50
C PRO A 63 5.80 3.41 3.03
N VAL A 64 6.62 2.71 2.22
CA VAL A 64 6.32 2.47 0.81
C VAL A 64 5.06 1.61 0.59
N HIS A 65 4.79 0.68 1.51
CA HIS A 65 3.56 -0.11 1.47
C HIS A 65 2.35 0.75 1.85
N LEU A 66 2.49 1.64 2.84
CA LEU A 66 1.37 2.45 3.33
C LEU A 66 0.83 3.40 2.26
N GLY A 67 1.74 4.03 1.49
CA GLY A 67 1.36 4.87 0.34
C GLY A 67 0.83 4.07 -0.85
N SER A 68 1.36 2.86 -1.10
CA SER A 68 0.88 2.03 -2.21
C SER A 68 -0.46 1.38 -1.92
N PHE A 69 -0.77 1.02 -0.67
CA PHE A 69 -2.04 0.42 -0.24
C PHE A 69 -3.25 1.26 -0.66
N VAL A 70 -3.17 2.57 -0.43
CA VAL A 70 -4.27 3.50 -0.73
C VAL A 70 -4.50 3.69 -2.24
N ARG A 71 -3.57 3.21 -3.08
CA ARG A 71 -3.70 3.17 -4.53
C ARG A 71 -4.09 1.77 -5.02
N HIS A 72 -3.40 0.74 -4.54
CA HIS A 72 -3.54 -0.64 -4.99
C HIS A 72 -4.86 -1.28 -4.57
N VAL A 73 -5.24 -1.19 -3.29
CA VAL A 73 -6.40 -1.91 -2.75
C VAL A 73 -7.70 -1.47 -3.45
N PRO A 74 -7.98 -0.15 -3.60
CA PRO A 74 -9.19 0.28 -4.30
C PRO A 74 -9.21 -0.17 -5.77
N VAL A 75 -8.06 -0.14 -6.46
CA VAL A 75 -7.97 -0.57 -7.86
C VAL A 75 -8.17 -2.08 -7.98
N ALA A 76 -7.55 -2.87 -7.11
CA ALA A 76 -7.66 -4.33 -7.14
C ALA A 76 -9.09 -4.80 -6.89
N VAL A 77 -9.76 -4.26 -5.86
CA VAL A 77 -11.16 -4.59 -5.55
C VAL A 77 -12.09 -4.18 -6.69
N LYS A 78 -11.96 -2.95 -7.22
CA LYS A 78 -12.81 -2.47 -8.32
C LYS A 78 -12.61 -3.24 -9.62
N ARG A 79 -11.36 -3.63 -9.95
CA ARG A 79 -11.06 -4.41 -11.16
C ARG A 79 -11.57 -5.85 -11.05
N TYR A 80 -11.54 -6.44 -9.85
CA TYR A 80 -12.10 -7.77 -9.63
C TYR A 80 -13.65 -7.77 -9.62
N GLY A 81 -14.25 -6.70 -9.10
CA GLY A 81 -15.69 -6.57 -8.90
C GLY A 81 -16.07 -6.92 -7.45
N PRO A 82 -16.40 -5.95 -6.59
CA PRO A 82 -16.77 -6.21 -5.20
C PRO A 82 -18.00 -7.11 -5.06
N GLU A 83 -18.90 -7.11 -6.05
CA GLU A 83 -20.06 -8.00 -6.14
C GLU A 83 -19.70 -9.48 -6.30
N ASN A 84 -18.44 -9.79 -6.66
CA ASN A 84 -17.94 -11.15 -6.81
C ASN A 84 -17.25 -11.66 -5.54
N LEU A 85 -17.33 -10.93 -4.42
CA LEU A 85 -16.65 -11.27 -3.16
C LEU A 85 -17.65 -11.56 -2.04
N ASP A 86 -17.65 -12.81 -1.59
CA ASP A 86 -18.49 -13.29 -0.50
C ASP A 86 -17.70 -13.31 0.84
N PRO A 87 -18.39 -13.43 1.99
CA PRO A 87 -17.72 -13.61 3.27
C PRO A 87 -16.70 -14.75 3.27
N GLY A 88 -15.46 -14.45 3.65
CA GLY A 88 -14.36 -15.43 3.69
C GLY A 88 -13.56 -15.54 2.39
N ASP A 89 -13.98 -14.90 1.30
CA ASP A 89 -13.17 -14.81 0.09
C ASP A 89 -11.99 -13.86 0.27
N MET A 90 -10.92 -14.04 -0.51
CA MET A 90 -9.83 -13.06 -0.58
C MET A 90 -9.23 -13.02 -1.98
N ILE A 91 -8.90 -11.83 -2.47
CA ILE A 91 -8.20 -11.63 -3.73
C ILE A 91 -6.70 -11.47 -3.51
N LEU A 92 -5.91 -12.04 -4.41
CA LEU A 92 -4.47 -11.93 -4.49
C LEU A 92 -4.09 -11.01 -5.66
N SER A 93 -3.07 -10.16 -5.49
CA SER A 93 -2.58 -9.28 -6.55
C SER A 93 -1.16 -8.79 -6.27
N ASN A 94 -0.33 -8.68 -7.31
CA ASN A 94 0.96 -7.98 -7.26
C ASN A 94 1.21 -7.12 -8.52
N ASP A 95 0.19 -6.93 -9.36
CA ASP A 95 0.30 -6.19 -10.64
C ASP A 95 0.79 -4.74 -10.39
N PRO A 96 2.02 -4.38 -10.82
CA PRO A 96 2.60 -3.07 -10.56
C PRO A 96 1.85 -1.96 -11.31
N TYR A 97 1.30 -2.26 -12.48
CA TYR A 97 0.51 -1.32 -13.28
C TYR A 97 -0.95 -1.23 -12.81
N GLY A 98 -1.36 -2.10 -11.88
CA GLY A 98 -2.58 -2.02 -11.09
C GLY A 98 -2.42 -1.24 -9.79
N GLY A 99 -1.31 -0.51 -9.61
CA GLY A 99 -1.01 0.27 -8.40
C GLY A 99 -0.12 -0.46 -7.39
N GLY A 100 0.46 -1.61 -7.75
CA GLY A 100 1.49 -2.28 -6.96
C GLY A 100 2.84 -1.56 -6.99
N VAL A 101 3.78 -2.01 -6.15
CA VAL A 101 5.13 -1.45 -6.03
C VAL A 101 6.08 -2.20 -6.96
N HIS A 102 6.29 -3.49 -6.70
CA HIS A 102 6.99 -4.42 -7.58
C HIS A 102 6.51 -5.85 -7.33
N LEU A 103 6.94 -6.83 -8.13
CA LEU A 103 6.32 -8.15 -8.13
C LEU A 103 6.47 -8.95 -6.82
N ASN A 104 7.50 -8.69 -6.00
CA ASN A 104 7.66 -9.39 -4.72
C ASN A 104 6.62 -8.97 -3.68
N ASP A 105 6.04 -7.78 -3.83
CA ASP A 105 5.08 -7.22 -2.91
C ASP A 105 3.68 -7.73 -3.27
N ILE A 106 3.29 -8.85 -2.67
CA ILE A 106 2.02 -9.51 -2.98
C ILE A 106 0.97 -9.13 -1.93
N SER A 107 -0.12 -8.52 -2.39
CA SER A 107 -1.27 -8.15 -1.58
C SER A 107 -2.32 -9.27 -1.52
N LEU A 108 -2.86 -9.50 -0.34
CA LEU A 108 -4.05 -10.29 -0.09
C LEU A 108 -5.12 -9.40 0.55
N ILE A 109 -6.30 -9.34 -0.07
CA ILE A 109 -7.37 -8.42 0.30
C ILE A 109 -8.66 -9.23 0.49
N GLY A 110 -9.31 -9.11 1.64
CA GLY A 110 -10.57 -9.80 1.94
C GLY A 110 -11.67 -8.82 2.35
N PRO A 111 -12.93 -9.00 1.92
CA PRO A 111 -14.04 -8.23 2.45
C PRO A 111 -14.29 -8.63 3.91
N VAL A 112 -14.72 -7.65 4.69
CA VAL A 112 -15.20 -7.84 6.06
C VAL A 112 -16.71 -7.64 6.02
N PHE A 113 -17.43 -8.70 6.39
CA PHE A 113 -18.86 -8.67 6.57
C PHE A 113 -19.20 -8.72 8.05
N TYR A 114 -20.25 -8.01 8.43
CA TYR A 114 -20.92 -8.15 9.72
C TYR A 114 -22.38 -8.51 9.43
N GLU A 115 -22.80 -9.67 9.91
CA GLU A 115 -24.01 -10.34 9.42
C GLU A 115 -23.92 -10.52 7.89
N ASP A 116 -24.81 -9.91 7.12
CA ASP A 116 -24.82 -9.95 5.65
C ASP A 116 -24.42 -8.58 5.02
N GLN A 117 -23.88 -7.66 5.81
CA GLN A 117 -23.51 -6.32 5.34
C GLN A 117 -22.00 -6.18 5.21
N LEU A 118 -21.55 -5.71 4.04
CA LEU A 118 -20.16 -5.33 3.81
C LEU A 118 -19.83 -4.08 4.64
N VAL A 119 -18.88 -4.21 5.57
CA VAL A 119 -18.43 -3.09 6.42
C VAL A 119 -17.06 -2.55 6.01
N GLY A 120 -16.29 -3.30 5.24
CA GLY A 120 -14.99 -2.87 4.74
C GLY A 120 -14.13 -4.00 4.20
N TYR A 121 -12.81 -3.79 4.22
CA TYR A 121 -11.83 -4.74 3.73
C TYR A 121 -10.62 -4.78 4.65
N THR A 122 -10.11 -5.98 4.93
CA THR A 122 -8.77 -6.16 5.47
C THR A 122 -7.81 -6.42 4.34
N ALA A 123 -6.66 -5.76 4.38
CA ALA A 123 -5.60 -5.94 3.41
C ALA A 123 -4.26 -6.13 4.11
N CYS A 124 -3.48 -7.08 3.61
CA CYS A 124 -2.08 -7.18 3.96
C CYS A 124 -1.24 -7.41 2.70
N LEU A 125 -0.02 -6.92 2.74
CA LEU A 125 0.99 -7.08 1.70
C LEU A 125 2.23 -7.60 2.39
N ALA A 126 2.85 -8.61 1.80
CA ALA A 126 4.09 -9.16 2.26
C ALA A 126 5.08 -9.20 1.11
N HIS A 127 6.33 -8.82 1.39
CA HIS A 127 7.42 -8.96 0.44
C HIS A 127 7.89 -10.41 0.41
N HIS A 128 7.44 -11.16 -0.60
CA HIS A 128 7.85 -12.53 -0.83
C HIS A 128 9.29 -12.57 -1.35
N VAL A 129 10.10 -13.47 -0.79
CA VAL A 129 11.54 -13.53 -1.09
C VAL A 129 11.82 -13.73 -2.58
N ASP A 130 10.99 -14.50 -3.27
CA ASP A 130 11.12 -14.81 -4.70
C ASP A 130 9.72 -14.96 -5.31
N VAL A 131 9.57 -14.49 -6.54
CA VAL A 131 8.34 -14.57 -7.34
C VAL A 131 8.59 -15.18 -8.72
N GLY A 132 9.68 -15.94 -8.88
CA GLY A 132 9.99 -16.64 -10.12
C GLY A 132 10.72 -15.85 -11.20
N GLY A 133 11.27 -14.67 -10.87
CA GLY A 133 12.04 -13.85 -11.80
C GLY A 133 13.30 -14.53 -12.33
N GLY A 134 13.96 -13.96 -13.34
CA GLY A 134 15.13 -14.50 -14.03
C GLY A 134 16.39 -14.61 -13.18
N ALA A 135 16.41 -13.99 -11.99
CA ALA A 135 17.48 -14.05 -11.01
C ALA A 135 16.94 -14.53 -9.64
N PRO A 136 17.80 -15.10 -8.76
CA PRO A 136 17.43 -15.40 -7.39
C PRO A 136 16.83 -14.19 -6.67
N ALA A 137 15.85 -14.45 -5.81
CA ALA A 137 15.05 -13.43 -5.13
C ALA A 137 14.22 -12.54 -6.06
N SER A 138 14.22 -12.83 -7.36
CA SER A 138 13.53 -12.02 -8.38
C SER A 138 14.06 -10.58 -8.49
N VAL A 139 15.29 -10.34 -7.99
CA VAL A 139 15.99 -9.05 -8.06
C VAL A 139 17.19 -9.18 -8.98
N GLY A 140 17.26 -8.34 -10.01
CA GLY A 140 18.34 -8.37 -11.00
C GLY A 140 18.20 -7.29 -12.06
N ALA A 141 19.22 -7.20 -12.93
CA ALA A 141 19.18 -6.32 -14.09
C ALA A 141 18.25 -6.90 -15.15
N PHE A 142 17.02 -6.38 -15.22
CA PHE A 142 15.98 -6.81 -16.13
C PHE A 142 15.60 -5.71 -17.10
N ARG A 143 15.20 -6.10 -18.31
CA ARG A 143 14.80 -5.18 -19.39
C ARG A 143 13.29 -5.06 -19.54
N GLU A 144 12.56 -6.06 -19.07
CA GLU A 144 11.10 -6.16 -19.13
C GLU A 144 10.58 -6.82 -17.84
N VAL A 145 9.41 -6.39 -17.37
CA VAL A 145 8.77 -6.91 -16.14
C VAL A 145 8.56 -8.43 -16.15
N PHE A 146 8.43 -9.05 -17.32
CA PHE A 146 8.29 -10.51 -17.44
C PHE A 146 9.52 -11.27 -16.95
N GLN A 147 10.68 -10.61 -16.91
CA GLN A 147 11.90 -11.18 -16.35
C GLN A 147 11.94 -11.04 -14.83
N GLU A 148 11.04 -10.27 -14.22
CA GLU A 148 10.98 -10.06 -12.77
C GLU A 148 10.16 -11.13 -12.06
N GLY A 149 9.30 -11.86 -12.76
CA GLY A 149 8.56 -12.99 -12.20
C GLY A 149 7.09 -13.00 -12.57
N ILE A 150 6.30 -13.72 -11.76
CA ILE A 150 4.86 -13.86 -11.99
C ILE A 150 4.14 -12.53 -11.73
N ILE A 151 3.34 -12.10 -12.71
CA ILE A 151 2.39 -11.01 -12.59
C ILE A 151 1.03 -11.62 -12.29
N ILE A 152 0.49 -11.28 -11.13
CA ILE A 152 -0.78 -11.75 -10.58
C ILE A 152 -1.75 -10.57 -10.65
N PRO A 153 -2.68 -10.57 -11.63
CA PRO A 153 -3.79 -9.62 -11.59
C PRO A 153 -4.70 -9.91 -10.39
N PRO A 154 -5.64 -9.01 -10.03
CA PRO A 154 -6.63 -9.31 -9.00
C PRO A 154 -7.39 -10.62 -9.31
N ILE A 155 -7.14 -11.67 -8.52
CA ILE A 155 -7.79 -12.97 -8.66
C ILE A 155 -8.28 -13.46 -7.29
N LYS A 156 -9.48 -14.07 -7.23
CA LYS A 156 -9.94 -14.74 -6.00
C LYS A 156 -9.06 -15.95 -5.74
N PHE A 157 -8.35 -15.93 -4.62
CA PHE A 157 -7.33 -16.91 -4.23
C PHE A 157 -7.72 -17.70 -2.98
N VAL A 158 -8.63 -17.14 -2.19
CA VAL A 158 -9.29 -17.81 -1.07
C VAL A 158 -10.78 -17.80 -1.36
N VAL A 159 -11.42 -18.96 -1.22
CA VAL A 159 -12.85 -19.17 -1.45
C VAL A 159 -13.47 -19.74 -0.18
N ASN A 160 -14.46 -19.05 0.41
CA ASN A 160 -15.09 -19.47 1.67
C ASN A 160 -14.06 -19.78 2.78
N GLY A 161 -13.02 -18.97 2.87
CA GLY A 161 -11.92 -19.13 3.82
C GLY A 161 -10.83 -20.12 3.38
N GLU A 162 -11.05 -20.98 2.40
CA GLU A 162 -10.06 -21.98 2.01
C GLU A 162 -9.24 -21.55 0.80
N LEU A 163 -7.94 -21.88 0.77
CA LEU A 163 -7.08 -21.62 -0.38
C LEU A 163 -7.59 -22.37 -1.61
N ASP A 164 -7.67 -21.67 -2.75
CA ASP A 164 -7.89 -22.33 -4.04
C ASP A 164 -6.67 -23.18 -4.37
N ALA A 165 -6.84 -24.50 -4.35
CA ALA A 165 -5.75 -25.45 -4.51
C ALA A 165 -5.13 -25.43 -5.91
N ASP A 166 -5.87 -25.02 -6.94
CA ASP A 166 -5.40 -24.99 -8.32
C ASP A 166 -4.57 -23.74 -8.56
N LEU A 167 -5.08 -22.58 -8.14
CA LEU A 167 -4.34 -21.31 -8.19
C LEU A 167 -3.10 -21.36 -7.29
N PHE A 168 -3.21 -21.93 -6.08
CA PHE A 168 -2.08 -22.09 -5.18
C PHE A 168 -0.97 -22.94 -5.82
N ARG A 169 -1.32 -24.06 -6.46
CA ARG A 169 -0.35 -24.90 -7.21
C ARG A 169 0.26 -24.16 -8.39
N LEU A 170 -0.56 -23.40 -9.13
CA LEU A 170 -0.11 -22.61 -10.28
C LEU A 170 0.91 -21.54 -9.84
N VAL A 171 0.58 -20.71 -8.85
CA VAL A 171 1.48 -19.65 -8.35
C VAL A 171 2.78 -20.25 -7.81
N LEU A 172 2.70 -21.25 -6.92
CA LEU A 172 3.90 -21.88 -6.36
C LEU A 172 4.76 -22.60 -7.40
N SER A 173 4.21 -23.01 -8.55
CA SER A 173 4.99 -23.65 -9.59
C SER A 173 6.03 -22.73 -10.21
N GLN A 174 5.81 -21.42 -10.16
CA GLN A 174 6.69 -20.39 -10.70
C GLN A 174 7.81 -19.98 -9.73
N ILE A 175 7.70 -20.35 -8.45
CA ILE A 175 8.51 -19.76 -7.38
C ILE A 175 9.58 -20.74 -6.87
N ARG A 176 10.78 -20.24 -6.59
CA ARG A 176 11.90 -21.04 -6.07
C ARG A 176 11.70 -21.40 -4.60
N SER A 177 11.35 -20.42 -3.76
CA SER A 177 11.21 -20.54 -2.31
C SER A 177 9.84 -21.08 -1.87
N LYS A 178 9.42 -22.23 -2.43
CA LYS A 178 8.04 -22.73 -2.29
C LYS A 178 7.60 -22.91 -0.83
N ARG A 179 8.49 -23.36 0.05
CA ARG A 179 8.16 -23.61 1.46
C ARG A 179 7.86 -22.31 2.18
N GLU A 180 8.71 -21.32 2.00
CA GLU A 180 8.59 -19.98 2.61
C GLU A 180 7.35 -19.28 2.05
N THR A 181 7.22 -19.18 0.73
CA THR A 181 6.08 -18.55 0.04
C THR A 181 4.75 -19.20 0.44
N ALA A 182 4.69 -20.54 0.50
CA ALA A 182 3.50 -21.25 0.95
C ALA A 182 3.14 -20.96 2.41
N GLY A 183 4.14 -20.79 3.28
CA GLY A 183 3.93 -20.40 4.67
C GLY A 183 3.45 -18.95 4.79
N ASP A 184 4.05 -18.05 4.02
CA ASP A 184 3.75 -16.63 4.03
C ASP A 184 2.34 -16.34 3.48
N PHE A 185 1.87 -17.05 2.45
CA PHE A 185 0.46 -16.95 2.02
C PHE A 185 -0.53 -17.35 3.12
N ARG A 186 -0.25 -18.43 3.86
CA ARG A 186 -1.09 -18.83 5.01
C ARG A 186 -1.03 -17.79 6.12
N ALA A 187 0.13 -17.16 6.32
CA ALA A 187 0.30 -16.08 7.28
C ALA A 187 -0.52 -14.84 6.88
N GLN A 188 -0.56 -14.49 5.60
CA GLN A 188 -1.41 -13.41 5.08
C GLN A 188 -2.91 -13.70 5.29
N ILE A 189 -3.36 -14.94 5.07
CA ILE A 189 -4.76 -15.34 5.35
C ILE A 189 -5.07 -15.21 6.83
N ALA A 190 -4.17 -15.69 7.70
CA ALA A 190 -4.35 -15.58 9.15
C ALA A 190 -4.42 -14.11 9.59
N SER A 191 -3.56 -13.25 9.03
CA SER A 191 -3.57 -11.81 9.25
C SER A 191 -4.93 -11.18 8.92
N ASN A 192 -5.42 -11.35 7.68
CA ASN A 192 -6.70 -10.77 7.26
C ASN A 192 -7.89 -11.29 8.08
N ARG A 193 -7.88 -12.59 8.43
CA ARG A 193 -8.89 -13.18 9.33
C ARG A 193 -8.86 -12.56 10.72
N THR A 194 -7.68 -12.36 11.31
CA THR A 194 -7.53 -11.66 12.59
C THR A 194 -8.14 -10.27 12.53
N GLY A 195 -7.85 -9.51 11.48
CA GLY A 195 -8.45 -8.20 11.27
C GLY A 195 -9.97 -8.25 11.19
N ALA A 196 -10.54 -9.16 10.40
CA ALA A 196 -11.98 -9.30 10.24
C ALA A 196 -12.68 -9.62 11.58
N ILE A 197 -12.08 -10.52 12.39
CA ILE A 197 -12.58 -10.83 13.75
C ILE A 197 -12.56 -9.58 14.63
N ARG A 198 -11.45 -8.84 14.67
CA ARG A 198 -11.34 -7.63 15.50
C ARG A 198 -12.31 -6.54 15.09
N ILE A 199 -12.55 -6.36 13.80
CA ILE A 199 -13.56 -5.43 13.31
C ILE A 199 -14.96 -5.87 13.75
N GLY A 200 -15.28 -7.17 13.63
CA GLY A 200 -16.54 -7.72 14.14
C GLY A 200 -16.75 -7.47 15.64
N GLU A 201 -15.74 -7.72 16.47
CA GLU A 201 -15.80 -7.48 17.93
C GLU A 201 -16.01 -6.00 18.29
N ILE A 202 -15.47 -5.07 17.49
CA ILE A 202 -15.72 -3.63 17.66
C ILE A 202 -17.19 -3.33 17.33
N ILE A 203 -17.71 -3.87 16.23
CA ILE A 203 -19.10 -3.66 15.82
C ILE A 203 -20.08 -4.29 16.83
N ASP A 204 -19.82 -5.51 17.32
CA ASP A 204 -20.62 -6.17 18.37
C ASP A 204 -20.79 -5.28 19.61
N LYS A 205 -19.75 -4.54 19.97
CA LYS A 205 -19.71 -3.71 21.18
C LYS A 205 -20.40 -2.36 21.02
N TYR A 206 -20.28 -1.72 19.86
CA TYR A 206 -20.73 -0.33 19.66
C TYR A 206 -21.95 -0.21 18.72
N GLY A 207 -22.24 -1.24 17.94
CA GLY A 207 -23.24 -1.23 16.87
C GLY A 207 -22.70 -0.67 15.55
N ILE A 208 -23.27 -1.14 14.43
CA ILE A 208 -22.82 -0.80 13.08
C ILE A 208 -23.00 0.69 12.73
N ASP A 209 -24.07 1.32 13.22
CA ASP A 209 -24.34 2.73 12.96
C ASP A 209 -23.29 3.63 13.65
N GLU A 210 -22.98 3.36 14.92
CA GLU A 210 -21.89 4.08 15.61
C GLU A 210 -20.55 3.79 14.93
N PHE A 211 -20.25 2.53 14.60
CA PHE A 211 -19.02 2.16 13.90
C PHE A 211 -18.79 2.98 12.63
N ASN A 212 -19.79 3.06 11.75
CA ASN A 212 -19.72 3.84 10.51
C ASN A 212 -19.55 5.34 10.80
N GLN A 213 -20.31 5.88 11.75
CA GLN A 213 -20.22 7.29 12.15
C GLN A 213 -18.81 7.65 12.67
N TYR A 214 -18.20 6.79 13.50
CA TYR A 214 -16.87 7.04 14.04
C TYR A 214 -15.76 6.85 12.99
N ILE A 215 -15.92 5.96 12.01
CA ILE A 215 -14.98 5.86 10.89
C ILE A 215 -14.91 7.17 10.11
N ASP A 216 -16.07 7.73 9.75
CA ASP A 216 -16.14 9.01 9.05
C ASP A 216 -15.46 10.10 9.87
N GLU A 217 -15.79 10.20 11.16
CA GLU A 217 -15.18 11.21 12.03
C GLU A 217 -13.68 11.01 12.23
N ILE A 218 -13.16 9.78 12.25
CA ILE A 218 -11.71 9.51 12.37
C ILE A 218 -10.95 10.01 11.13
N ILE A 219 -11.53 9.84 9.94
CA ILE A 219 -10.97 10.36 8.69
C ILE A 219 -11.04 11.89 8.70
N GLU A 220 -12.18 12.48 9.05
CA GLU A 220 -12.36 13.94 9.09
C GLU A 220 -11.52 14.62 10.18
N TYR A 221 -11.31 13.96 11.33
CA TYR A 221 -10.37 14.41 12.34
C TYR A 221 -8.95 14.47 11.80
N THR A 222 -8.55 13.44 11.06
CA THR A 222 -7.22 13.36 10.45
C THR A 222 -7.05 14.40 9.36
N ASP A 223 -8.08 14.68 8.56
CA ASP A 223 -8.12 15.80 7.61
C ASP A 223 -7.84 17.13 8.31
N ARG A 224 -8.63 17.48 9.34
CA ARG A 224 -8.46 18.74 10.08
C ARG A 224 -7.07 18.88 10.70
N ARG A 225 -6.54 17.79 11.24
CA ARG A 225 -5.18 17.74 11.80
C ARG A 225 -4.13 17.91 10.72
N THR A 226 -4.27 17.24 9.58
CA THR A 226 -3.34 17.33 8.45
C THR A 226 -3.32 18.75 7.87
N ARG A 227 -4.49 19.36 7.66
CA ARG A 227 -4.62 20.76 7.26
C ARG A 227 -3.86 21.70 8.18
N SER A 228 -4.00 21.50 9.50
CA SER A 228 -3.29 22.31 10.49
C SER A 228 -1.78 22.11 10.47
N GLU A 229 -1.28 20.94 10.08
CA GLU A 229 0.16 20.69 9.90
C GLU A 229 0.67 21.29 8.59
N VAL A 230 -0.09 21.14 7.48
CA VAL A 230 0.23 21.76 6.19
C VAL A 230 0.33 23.28 6.31
N ALA A 231 -0.59 23.93 7.03
CA ALA A 231 -0.56 25.38 7.23
C ALA A 231 0.68 25.91 7.99
N LYS A 232 1.49 25.03 8.58
CA LYS A 232 2.78 25.39 9.21
C LYS A 232 3.94 25.35 8.23
N LEU A 233 3.77 24.71 7.08
CA LEU A 233 4.77 24.63 6.03
C LEU A 233 4.86 25.99 5.29
N PRO A 234 6.02 26.34 4.74
CA PRO A 234 6.16 27.57 3.97
C PRO A 234 5.44 27.44 2.62
N ASN A 235 4.41 28.26 2.39
CA ASN A 235 3.78 28.35 1.07
C ASN A 235 4.80 28.80 0.02
N GLY A 236 4.78 28.17 -1.15
CA GLY A 236 5.73 28.49 -2.21
C GLY A 236 5.94 27.36 -3.21
N VAL A 237 6.89 27.61 -4.11
CA VAL A 237 7.34 26.64 -5.11
C VAL A 237 8.82 26.35 -4.89
N PHE A 238 9.14 25.07 -4.74
CA PHE A 238 10.48 24.54 -4.52
C PHE A 238 10.83 23.59 -5.65
N GLN A 239 12.09 23.53 -6.06
CA GLN A 239 12.53 22.72 -7.20
C GLN A 239 13.89 22.11 -6.90
N ALA A 240 14.03 20.82 -7.20
CA ALA A 240 15.28 20.09 -7.11
C ALA A 240 15.42 19.15 -8.32
N GLU A 241 16.66 18.92 -8.72
CA GLU A 241 17.03 17.92 -9.73
C GLU A 241 18.15 17.05 -9.17
N GLY A 242 18.10 15.76 -9.48
CA GLY A 242 19.11 14.81 -9.08
C GLY A 242 19.26 13.68 -10.08
N PHE A 243 20.19 12.79 -9.76
CA PHE A 243 20.60 11.73 -10.65
C PHE A 243 20.74 10.43 -9.89
N ILE A 244 20.50 9.33 -10.60
CA ILE A 244 20.95 7.98 -10.26
C ILE A 244 22.12 7.67 -11.20
N ASP A 245 23.17 7.05 -10.67
CA ASP A 245 24.47 6.92 -11.35
C ASP A 245 24.38 6.15 -12.68
N ASN A 246 23.51 5.15 -12.77
CA ASN A 246 23.29 4.34 -13.97
C ASN A 246 21.94 3.62 -13.94
N ASP A 247 21.58 2.97 -15.05
CA ASP A 247 20.36 2.16 -15.16
C ASP A 247 20.58 0.65 -14.95
N GLY A 248 21.82 0.22 -14.66
CA GLY A 248 22.20 -1.19 -14.51
C GLY A 248 22.58 -1.91 -15.81
N PHE A 249 22.47 -1.25 -16.98
CA PHE A 249 22.94 -1.78 -18.27
C PHE A 249 23.92 -0.86 -18.99
N THR A 250 23.82 0.45 -18.75
CA THR A 250 24.61 1.50 -19.37
C THR A 250 25.18 2.41 -18.29
N ASP A 251 26.26 3.14 -18.57
CA ASP A 251 26.80 4.16 -17.65
C ASP A 251 26.03 5.50 -17.76
N ASP A 252 24.88 5.53 -18.45
CA ASP A 252 24.08 6.72 -18.62
C ASP A 252 23.37 7.05 -17.30
N VAL A 253 23.59 8.26 -16.78
CA VAL A 253 22.89 8.76 -15.59
C VAL A 253 21.39 8.88 -15.86
N VAL A 254 20.59 8.63 -14.83
CA VAL A 254 19.13 8.76 -14.87
C VAL A 254 18.72 10.01 -14.12
N LYS A 255 18.17 10.99 -14.84
CA LYS A 255 17.71 12.25 -14.25
C LYS A 255 16.35 12.09 -13.57
N LEU A 256 16.26 12.62 -12.35
CA LEU A 256 15.02 12.86 -11.62
C LEU A 256 14.85 14.37 -11.41
N ALA A 257 13.61 14.84 -11.52
CA ALA A 257 13.25 16.22 -11.22
C ALA A 257 11.99 16.25 -10.37
N VAL A 258 11.91 17.19 -9.44
CA VAL A 258 10.71 17.42 -8.65
C VAL A 258 10.49 18.92 -8.47
N LYS A 259 9.25 19.36 -8.71
CA LYS A 259 8.74 20.67 -8.36
C LYS A 259 7.66 20.49 -7.30
N ILE A 260 7.85 21.10 -6.14
CA ILE A 260 6.94 21.02 -5.00
C ILE A 260 6.21 22.36 -4.88
N THR A 261 4.88 22.32 -4.88
CA THR A 261 4.04 23.49 -4.60
C THR A 261 3.30 23.26 -3.29
N ILE A 262 3.46 24.18 -2.35
CA ILE A 262 2.80 24.15 -1.04
C ILE A 262 1.82 25.32 -0.97
N ASP A 263 0.55 25.01 -0.72
CA ASP A 263 -0.53 25.97 -0.56
C ASP A 263 -1.59 25.46 0.45
N ASP A 264 -2.69 26.18 0.57
CA ASP A 264 -3.76 25.86 1.54
C ASP A 264 -4.52 24.55 1.21
N ASP A 265 -4.38 24.03 -0.02
CA ASP A 265 -5.01 22.80 -0.49
C ASP A 265 -4.11 21.56 -0.34
N GLY A 266 -2.84 21.74 0.07
CA GLY A 266 -1.91 20.65 0.35
C GLY A 266 -0.53 20.82 -0.26
N VAL A 267 0.10 19.68 -0.55
CA VAL A 267 1.42 19.63 -1.18
C VAL A 267 1.32 18.90 -2.51
N ARG A 268 1.69 19.59 -3.59
CA ARG A 268 1.74 19.05 -4.94
C ARG A 268 3.18 18.76 -5.33
N PHE A 269 3.45 17.51 -5.70
CA PHE A 269 4.71 17.02 -6.20
C PHE A 269 4.58 16.75 -7.70
N ASP A 270 5.27 17.55 -8.52
CA ASP A 270 5.31 17.41 -9.97
C ASP A 270 6.68 16.89 -10.40
N THR A 271 6.72 15.67 -10.94
CA THR A 271 7.97 15.02 -11.39
C THR A 271 8.26 15.21 -12.87
N THR A 272 7.54 16.12 -13.54
CA THR A 272 7.80 16.53 -14.92
C THR A 272 9.25 17.01 -15.06
N GLY A 273 9.95 16.51 -16.08
CA GLY A 273 11.38 16.77 -16.30
C GLY A 273 12.30 15.63 -15.84
N SER A 274 11.75 14.61 -15.18
CA SER A 274 12.43 13.31 -14.99
C SER A 274 12.56 12.58 -16.32
N ASP A 275 13.55 11.70 -16.42
CA ASP A 275 13.85 10.99 -17.65
C ASP A 275 12.71 10.07 -18.13
N PRO A 276 12.62 9.79 -19.44
CA PRO A 276 11.80 8.71 -19.96
C PRO A 276 12.15 7.38 -19.29
N GLN A 277 11.13 6.52 -19.12
CA GLN A 277 11.33 5.17 -18.58
C GLN A 277 12.41 4.43 -19.36
N ARG A 278 13.24 3.67 -18.64
CA ARG A 278 14.37 2.94 -19.21
C ARG A 278 13.99 1.49 -19.43
N ARG A 279 14.62 0.87 -20.42
CA ARG A 279 14.53 -0.58 -20.61
C ARG A 279 15.51 -1.30 -19.66
N ALA A 280 15.34 -1.03 -18.37
CA ALA A 280 16.27 -1.31 -17.28
C ALA A 280 15.52 -1.18 -15.93
N PRO A 281 15.92 -1.85 -14.84
CA PRO A 281 15.08 -2.04 -13.64
C PRO A 281 14.78 -0.77 -12.83
N VAL A 282 15.44 0.36 -13.13
CA VAL A 282 15.39 1.63 -12.37
C VAL A 282 14.01 2.32 -12.38
N ASN A 283 12.99 1.79 -13.05
CA ASN A 283 11.71 2.48 -13.15
C ASN A 283 10.85 2.31 -11.90
N SER A 284 10.21 3.40 -11.47
CA SER A 284 9.17 3.39 -10.45
C SER A 284 7.77 3.33 -11.07
N THR A 285 6.86 2.60 -10.42
CA THR A 285 5.42 2.74 -10.65
C THR A 285 4.92 4.07 -10.09
N PHE A 286 3.74 4.52 -10.53
CA PHE A 286 3.07 5.65 -9.88
C PHE A 286 2.93 5.46 -8.36
N ALA A 287 2.62 4.23 -7.91
CA ALA A 287 2.41 3.95 -6.50
C ALA A 287 3.69 4.10 -5.67
N GLN A 288 4.85 3.72 -6.22
CA GLN A 288 6.16 3.99 -5.61
C GLN A 288 6.42 5.48 -5.49
N THR A 289 6.21 6.26 -6.55
CA THR A 289 6.43 7.71 -6.55
C THR A 289 5.47 8.43 -5.61
N PHE A 290 4.20 8.03 -5.59
CA PHE A 290 3.23 8.53 -4.63
C PHE A 290 3.66 8.25 -3.19
N SER A 291 4.17 7.05 -2.92
CA SER A 291 4.62 6.69 -1.58
C SER A 291 5.86 7.49 -1.14
N ALA A 292 6.77 7.82 -2.06
CA ALA A 292 7.90 8.70 -1.77
C ALA A 292 7.41 10.09 -1.32
N CYS A 293 6.52 10.68 -2.11
CA CYS A 293 5.92 11.98 -1.82
C CYS A 293 5.15 11.99 -0.49
N ALA A 294 4.33 10.96 -0.25
CA ALA A 294 3.57 10.80 0.98
C ALA A 294 4.48 10.61 2.20
N TYR A 295 5.54 9.81 2.07
CA TYR A 295 6.53 9.60 3.13
C TYR A 295 7.22 10.92 3.50
N ALA A 296 7.70 11.66 2.51
CA ALA A 296 8.38 12.93 2.75
C ALA A 296 7.47 13.94 3.47
N LEU A 297 6.21 14.09 3.02
CA LEU A 297 5.25 14.93 3.71
C LEU A 297 5.01 14.46 5.15
N ARG A 298 4.80 13.16 5.35
CA ARG A 298 4.54 12.58 6.68
C ARG A 298 5.70 12.80 7.64
N ALA A 299 6.94 12.75 7.15
CA ALA A 299 8.15 12.93 7.94
C ALA A 299 8.30 14.36 8.48
N LEU A 300 7.73 15.35 7.80
CA LEU A 300 7.72 16.76 8.22
C LEU A 300 6.61 17.09 9.22
N MET A 301 5.63 16.21 9.39
CA MET A 301 4.46 16.42 10.24
C MET A 301 4.65 15.87 11.65
N ASN A 302 3.84 16.36 12.59
CA ASN A 302 3.82 15.85 13.96
C ASN A 302 3.76 14.31 14.01
N ARG A 303 4.57 13.71 14.88
CA ARG A 303 4.64 12.24 15.08
C ARG A 303 3.29 11.63 15.47
N ASP A 304 2.45 12.37 16.19
CA ASP A 304 1.14 11.90 16.65
C ASP A 304 0.02 12.12 15.63
N LEU A 305 0.33 12.60 14.41
CA LEU A 305 -0.65 12.70 13.33
C LEU A 305 -1.04 11.29 12.86
N PRO A 306 -2.33 10.91 12.91
CA PRO A 306 -2.79 9.66 12.31
C PRO A 306 -2.54 9.63 10.80
N VAL A 307 -2.34 8.44 10.24
CA VAL A 307 -2.17 8.26 8.80
C VAL A 307 -3.32 7.41 8.29
N ASN A 308 -4.25 8.06 7.60
CA ASN A 308 -5.41 7.44 6.97
C ASN A 308 -5.84 8.31 5.77
N ASP A 309 -6.99 8.02 5.17
CA ASP A 309 -7.49 8.75 3.99
C ASP A 309 -7.46 10.28 4.15
N GLY A 310 -7.72 10.80 5.36
CA GLY A 310 -7.68 12.24 5.66
C GLY A 310 -6.28 12.86 5.52
N PHE A 311 -5.22 12.10 5.73
CA PHE A 311 -3.84 12.53 5.46
C PHE A 311 -3.55 12.54 3.96
N TYR A 312 -3.90 11.45 3.26
CA TYR A 312 -3.57 11.28 1.84
C TYR A 312 -4.25 12.29 0.91
N ARG A 313 -5.35 12.92 1.35
CA ARG A 313 -6.02 14.04 0.63
C ARG A 313 -5.10 15.25 0.36
N TYR A 314 -4.03 15.41 1.12
CA TYR A 314 -3.08 16.54 1.00
C TYR A 314 -1.82 16.19 0.20
N VAL A 315 -1.73 14.97 -0.35
CA VAL A 315 -0.62 14.52 -1.18
C VAL A 315 -1.08 14.46 -2.63
N HIS A 316 -0.73 15.48 -3.41
CA HIS A 316 -1.04 15.54 -4.85
C HIS A 316 0.21 15.19 -5.65
N VAL A 317 0.12 14.24 -6.57
CA VAL A 317 1.30 13.77 -7.33
C VAL A 317 0.99 13.80 -8.82
N ASP A 318 1.73 14.63 -9.53
CA ASP A 318 1.74 14.76 -10.98
C ASP A 318 3.01 14.07 -11.49
N ALA A 319 2.86 12.85 -12.01
CA ALA A 319 3.96 12.06 -12.56
C ALA A 319 3.60 11.63 -13.99
N PRO A 320 4.21 12.22 -15.03
CA PRO A 320 3.85 11.89 -16.42
C PRO A 320 4.08 10.40 -16.72
N GLU A 321 3.10 9.75 -17.35
CA GLU A 321 3.26 8.35 -17.78
C GLU A 321 4.44 8.21 -18.74
N GLY A 322 5.14 7.08 -18.65
CA GLY A 322 6.28 6.80 -19.52
C GLY A 322 7.59 7.39 -19.03
N THR A 323 7.67 7.87 -17.79
CA THR A 323 8.92 8.34 -17.15
C THR A 323 9.45 7.31 -16.18
N VAL A 324 10.68 7.50 -15.69
CA VAL A 324 11.25 6.70 -14.59
C VAL A 324 10.50 6.85 -13.26
N THR A 325 9.65 7.88 -13.11
CA THR A 325 8.80 8.10 -11.92
C THR A 325 7.35 7.65 -12.10
N ASN A 326 6.92 7.31 -13.31
CA ASN A 326 5.62 6.70 -13.57
C ASN A 326 5.70 5.87 -14.86
N CYS A 327 6.36 4.71 -14.75
CA CYS A 327 6.52 3.86 -15.91
C CYS A 327 5.24 3.10 -16.26
N VAL A 328 5.16 2.72 -17.53
CA VAL A 328 4.09 1.91 -18.10
C VAL A 328 4.62 0.57 -18.59
N HIS A 329 3.72 -0.40 -18.67
CA HIS A 329 4.02 -1.73 -19.16
C HIS A 329 4.70 -1.71 -20.55
N PRO A 330 5.76 -2.49 -20.80
CA PRO A 330 6.32 -3.59 -19.98
C PRO A 330 7.57 -3.22 -19.16
N ALA A 331 7.71 -1.95 -18.72
CA ALA A 331 8.91 -1.52 -17.98
C ALA A 331 9.17 -2.37 -16.71
N PRO A 332 10.39 -2.88 -16.50
CA PRO A 332 10.77 -3.54 -15.25
C PRO A 332 10.81 -2.53 -14.09
N VAL A 333 10.39 -2.96 -12.90
CA VAL A 333 10.15 -2.08 -11.73
C VAL A 333 10.90 -2.52 -10.47
N VAL A 334 11.66 -3.62 -10.50
CA VAL A 334 12.32 -4.18 -9.31
C VAL A 334 13.38 -3.25 -8.72
N GLY A 335 13.97 -2.36 -9.53
CA GLY A 335 14.90 -1.32 -9.09
C GLY A 335 14.22 0.01 -8.78
N GLY A 336 12.90 0.13 -8.94
CA GLY A 336 12.15 1.35 -8.64
C GLY A 336 12.25 1.81 -7.19
N TRP A 337 12.64 0.94 -6.24
CA TRP A 337 12.92 1.36 -4.87
C TRP A 337 14.14 2.30 -4.79
N GLU A 338 15.14 2.16 -5.67
CA GLU A 338 16.30 3.06 -5.73
C GLU A 338 15.86 4.45 -6.22
N THR A 339 15.02 4.48 -7.26
CA THR A 339 14.41 5.72 -7.77
C THR A 339 13.49 6.38 -6.77
N HIS A 340 12.67 5.60 -6.07
CA HIS A 340 11.84 6.07 -4.96
C HIS A 340 12.71 6.73 -3.87
N VAL A 341 13.79 6.06 -3.44
CA VAL A 341 14.65 6.57 -2.36
C VAL A 341 15.36 7.84 -2.81
N ARG A 342 15.90 7.87 -4.03
CA ARG A 342 16.55 9.08 -4.55
C ARG A 342 15.57 10.24 -4.70
N LEU A 343 14.32 9.96 -5.07
CA LEU A 343 13.27 10.97 -5.10
C LEU A 343 12.95 11.53 -3.71
N ASN A 344 12.96 10.70 -2.66
CA ASN A 344 12.82 11.18 -1.29
C ASN A 344 13.94 12.18 -0.92
N ASP A 345 15.18 11.84 -1.24
CA ASP A 345 16.33 12.73 -0.97
C ASP A 345 16.12 14.09 -1.64
N LEU A 346 15.71 14.11 -2.91
CA LEU A 346 15.45 15.35 -3.65
C LEU A 346 14.30 16.18 -3.10
N ILE A 347 13.30 15.54 -2.48
CA ILE A 347 12.21 16.25 -1.84
C ILE A 347 12.68 16.96 -0.55
N PHE A 348 13.70 16.42 0.13
CA PHE A 348 14.25 17.02 1.35
C PHE A 348 15.32 18.09 1.11
N GLU A 349 15.91 18.15 -0.08
CA GLU A 349 16.88 19.17 -0.51
C GLU A 349 16.24 20.57 -0.69
#